data_AF-A0A7S4HF76-F1
#
_entry.id   AF-A0A7S4HF76-F1
#
_cell.length_a   1.000
_cell.length_b   1.000
_cell.length_c   1.000
_cell.angle_alpha   90.00
_cell.angle_beta   90.00
_cell.angle_gamma   90.00
#
_symmetry.space_group_name_H-M   'P 1'
#
loop_
_entity.id
_entity.type
_entity.pdbx_description
1 polymer ?
#
loop_
_entity_poly.entity_id
_entity_poly.type
_entity_poly.pdbx_seq_one_letter_code
_entity_poly.pdbx_strand_id
1 'polypeptide(L)'
;VRSNYRSRSHLRRIRAVRMVSLRACILLALTTQSACLRFGAVVNRRTAVLAAAGSLGAPWLTPPNAYAVGKEETAAIIKRASEGKLSTEAVIGRALRNDMLDPKQLIDCATLDNVAKIDNQAGQELQLANSKLSKLAKAAAKNTEDGDADEKEIVNTLNAALKISSQAEQRISSRVSMIMGRYNSECLSQ
;
A
#
# COMPACT_ATOMS: atom_id res chain seq x y z
N VAL A 1 -27.17 53.44 50.14
CA VAL A 1 -28.21 52.39 49.92
C VAL A 1 -28.10 51.88 48.49
N ARG A 2 -27.68 50.61 48.34
CA ARG A 2 -27.85 49.66 47.18
C ARG A 2 -27.32 50.13 45.80
N SER A 3 -26.08 49.80 45.40
CA SER A 3 -25.61 48.53 44.81
C SER A 3 -26.51 47.96 43.71
N ASN A 4 -26.16 48.22 42.44
CA ASN A 4 -26.73 47.56 41.26
C ASN A 4 -25.73 46.53 40.71
N TYR A 5 -25.67 45.39 41.39
CA TYR A 5 -25.05 44.15 40.94
C TYR A 5 -26.18 43.15 40.64
N ARG A 6 -26.61 43.05 39.38
CA ARG A 6 -27.48 42.01 38.80
C ARG A 6 -27.65 42.37 37.32
N SER A 7 -27.47 41.53 36.31
CA SER A 7 -27.43 40.07 36.25
C SER A 7 -26.81 39.71 34.90
N ARG A 8 -25.49 39.48 34.85
CA ARG A 8 -24.75 39.01 33.65
C ARG A 8 -24.72 37.47 33.57
N SER A 9 -25.82 36.79 33.87
CA SER A 9 -25.85 35.32 34.03
C SER A 9 -26.64 34.54 32.98
N HIS A 10 -27.27 35.18 31.98
CA HIS A 10 -28.12 34.47 31.01
C HIS A 10 -27.56 34.28 29.59
N LEU A 11 -26.35 34.78 29.29
CA LEU A 11 -25.71 34.59 27.97
C LEU A 11 -24.55 33.58 27.96
N ARG A 12 -24.47 32.69 28.96
CA ARG A 12 -23.41 31.67 29.07
C ARG A 12 -23.91 30.23 29.15
N ARG A 13 -25.14 29.94 28.69
CA ARG A 13 -25.72 28.58 28.78
C ARG A 13 -26.09 27.90 27.46
N ILE A 14 -25.76 28.48 26.32
CA ILE A 14 -25.99 27.82 25.03
C ILE A 14 -24.70 27.90 24.22
N ARG A 15 -24.19 26.73 23.79
CA ARG A 15 -22.93 26.45 23.06
C ARG A 15 -21.73 25.98 23.89
N ALA A 16 -21.96 25.34 25.03
CA ALA A 16 -21.04 24.35 25.59
C ALA A 16 -21.33 22.93 25.06
N VAL A 17 -21.68 22.81 23.78
CA VAL A 17 -21.84 21.53 23.07
C VAL A 17 -21.24 21.72 21.68
N ARG A 18 -19.93 21.45 21.57
CA ARG A 18 -19.18 21.10 20.35
C ARG A 18 -17.67 21.28 20.60
N MET A 19 -17.16 20.52 21.55
CA MET A 19 -15.76 20.08 21.54
C MET A 19 -15.72 18.64 22.03
N VAL A 20 -16.55 17.78 21.42
CA VAL A 20 -16.18 16.37 21.33
C VAL A 20 -15.08 16.34 20.29
N SER A 21 -13.86 16.35 20.82
CA SER A 21 -12.60 16.31 20.09
C SER A 21 -12.66 15.33 18.93
N LEU A 22 -12.30 15.78 17.73
CA LEU A 22 -12.13 14.92 16.54
C LEU A 22 -11.21 13.72 16.84
N ARG A 23 -10.31 13.86 17.83
CA ARG A 23 -9.44 12.79 18.35
C ARG A 23 -10.22 11.68 19.09
N ALA A 24 -11.32 12.01 19.76
CA ALA A 24 -12.20 11.02 20.39
C ALA A 24 -12.97 10.21 19.34
N CYS A 25 -13.39 10.85 18.23
CA CYS A 25 -14.00 10.15 17.11
C CYS A 25 -13.01 9.21 16.38
N ILE A 26 -11.74 9.61 16.26
CA ILE A 26 -10.68 8.76 15.70
C ILE A 26 -10.41 7.55 16.62
N LEU A 27 -10.32 7.75 17.94
CA LEU A 27 -10.12 6.64 18.88
C LEU A 27 -11.32 5.67 18.93
N LEU A 28 -12.55 6.18 18.83
CA LEU A 28 -13.75 5.34 18.69
C LEU A 28 -13.80 4.57 17.35
N ALA A 29 -13.23 5.13 16.27
CA ALA A 29 -13.10 4.45 14.98
C ALA A 29 -11.98 3.38 14.94
N LEU A 30 -10.96 3.49 15.81
CA LEU A 30 -9.95 2.44 15.96
C LEU A 30 -10.43 1.28 16.86
N THR A 31 -11.23 1.55 17.90
CA THR A 31 -11.73 0.49 18.79
C THR A 31 -12.87 -0.36 18.21
N THR A 32 -13.54 0.11 17.15
CA THR A 32 -14.55 -0.70 16.45
C THR A 32 -13.95 -1.73 15.49
N GLN A 33 -12.64 -1.68 15.22
CA GLN A 33 -11.96 -2.67 14.39
C GLN A 33 -11.71 -4.00 15.14
N SER A 34 -11.87 -4.04 16.46
CA SER A 34 -11.73 -5.28 17.25
C SER A 34 -12.94 -6.21 17.17
N ALA A 35 -14.10 -5.73 16.70
CA ALA A 35 -15.33 -6.51 16.60
C ALA A 35 -15.66 -7.00 15.18
N CYS A 36 -14.94 -6.53 14.15
CA CYS A 36 -15.19 -6.89 12.75
C CYS A 36 -14.30 -8.04 12.22
N LEU A 37 -13.65 -8.81 13.12
CA LEU A 37 -13.01 -10.10 12.79
C LEU A 37 -13.97 -11.29 12.94
N ARG A 38 -15.26 -11.05 13.20
CA ARG A 38 -16.28 -12.10 13.12
C ARG A 38 -16.85 -12.17 11.70
N PHE A 39 -16.45 -13.23 11.00
CA PHE A 39 -17.02 -13.79 9.77
C PHE A 39 -18.35 -13.16 9.33
N GLY A 40 -18.37 -12.44 8.20
CA GLY A 40 -19.61 -12.21 7.48
C GLY A 40 -19.81 -10.88 6.75
N ALA A 41 -18.91 -9.90 6.82
CA ALA A 41 -19.09 -8.66 6.06
C ALA A 41 -18.55 -8.80 4.63
N VAL A 42 -19.44 -8.70 3.63
CA VAL A 42 -19.10 -8.64 2.20
C VAL A 42 -18.38 -7.31 1.93
N VAL A 43 -17.07 -7.30 2.15
CA VAL A 43 -16.21 -6.18 1.79
C VAL A 43 -15.86 -6.31 0.32
N ASN A 44 -16.15 -5.26 -0.46
CA ASN A 44 -15.79 -5.19 -1.87
C ASN A 44 -14.27 -5.45 -2.02
N ARG A 45 -13.86 -6.25 -3.02
CA ARG A 45 -12.48 -6.75 -3.15
C ARG A 45 -11.42 -5.64 -3.11
N ARG A 46 -11.78 -4.44 -3.57
CA ARG A 46 -10.90 -3.26 -3.61
C ARG A 46 -10.66 -2.62 -2.24
N THR A 47 -11.63 -2.67 -1.33
CA THR A 47 -11.47 -2.14 0.05
C THR A 47 -10.77 -3.12 0.97
N ALA A 48 -10.90 -4.43 0.73
CA ALA A 48 -10.11 -5.45 1.44
C ALA A 48 -8.61 -5.33 1.16
N VAL A 49 -8.22 -5.01 -0.09
CA VAL A 49 -6.81 -4.80 -0.46
C VAL A 49 -6.24 -3.52 0.16
N LEU A 50 -7.03 -2.45 0.25
CA LEU A 50 -6.59 -1.21 0.92
C LEU A 50 -6.47 -1.38 2.45
N ALA A 51 -7.40 -2.11 3.08
CA ALA A 51 -7.33 -2.41 4.51
C ALA A 51 -6.13 -3.30 4.86
N ALA A 52 -5.81 -4.29 4.01
CA ALA A 52 -4.59 -5.08 4.15
C ALA A 52 -3.33 -4.21 3.96
N ALA A 53 -3.33 -3.23 3.05
CA ALA A 53 -2.21 -2.32 2.86
C ALA A 53 -1.93 -1.42 4.08
N GLY A 54 -2.97 -1.05 4.85
CA GLY A 54 -2.82 -0.30 6.11
C GLY A 54 -2.11 -1.07 7.23
N SER A 55 -2.09 -2.41 7.17
CA SER A 55 -1.36 -3.25 8.14
C SER A 55 0.14 -3.41 7.84
N LEU A 56 0.64 -2.80 6.75
CA LEU A 56 2.07 -2.78 6.39
C LEU A 56 2.89 -1.74 7.18
N GLY A 57 2.33 -1.16 8.24
CA GLY A 57 2.87 -0.03 9.01
C GLY A 57 4.05 -0.32 9.93
N ALA A 58 4.94 -1.25 9.61
CA ALA A 58 6.21 -1.39 10.32
C ALA A 58 7.41 -1.83 9.45
N PRO A 59 7.74 -1.08 8.37
CA PRO A 59 8.93 -1.36 7.56
C PRO A 59 10.26 -1.16 8.33
N TRP A 60 10.24 -0.57 9.53
CA TRP A 60 11.41 -0.31 10.38
C TRP A 60 11.82 -1.44 11.34
N LEU A 61 11.03 -2.51 11.46
CA LEU A 61 11.28 -3.61 12.41
C LEU A 61 11.94 -4.83 11.78
N THR A 62 12.26 -4.77 10.48
CA THR A 62 12.93 -5.86 9.77
C THR A 62 14.24 -5.35 9.16
N PRO A 63 15.39 -6.02 9.41
CA PRO A 63 16.66 -5.58 8.86
C PRO A 63 16.63 -5.66 7.33
N PRO A 64 17.33 -4.74 6.62
CA PRO A 64 17.30 -4.60 5.16
C PRO A 64 17.66 -5.86 4.36
N ASN A 65 18.19 -6.90 5.02
CA ASN A 65 18.78 -8.09 4.42
C ASN A 65 17.99 -9.38 4.70
N ALA A 66 16.80 -9.29 5.33
CA ALA A 66 15.97 -10.45 5.71
C ALA A 66 14.77 -10.71 4.80
N TYR A 67 14.74 -10.15 3.59
CA TYR A 67 13.60 -10.25 2.66
C TYR A 67 13.83 -11.21 1.49
N ALA A 68 14.59 -12.28 1.73
CA ALA A 68 14.56 -13.40 0.81
C ALA A 68 13.26 -14.17 1.07
N VAL A 69 12.45 -14.35 0.02
CA VAL A 69 11.27 -15.21 0.06
C VAL A 69 11.66 -16.53 0.72
N GLY A 70 10.96 -16.90 1.80
CA GLY A 70 11.25 -18.12 2.53
C GLY A 70 11.11 -19.34 1.62
N LYS A 71 11.88 -20.42 1.87
CA LYS A 71 11.88 -21.63 1.02
C LYS A 71 10.48 -22.21 0.78
N GLU A 72 9.60 -22.16 1.79
CA GLU A 72 8.20 -22.59 1.67
C GLU A 72 7.38 -21.69 0.74
N GLU A 73 7.55 -20.38 0.83
CA GLU A 73 6.86 -19.44 -0.04
C GLU A 73 7.38 -19.52 -1.47
N THR A 74 8.69 -19.72 -1.67
CA THR A 74 9.28 -20.01 -2.99
C THR A 74 8.61 -21.22 -3.63
N ALA A 75 8.50 -22.34 -2.90
CA ALA A 75 7.85 -23.54 -3.39
C ALA A 75 6.36 -23.28 -3.74
N ALA A 76 5.65 -22.51 -2.91
CA ALA A 76 4.27 -22.14 -3.18
C ALA A 76 4.11 -21.20 -4.39
N ILE A 77 5.07 -20.32 -4.65
CA ILE A 77 5.10 -19.47 -5.85
C ILE A 77 5.33 -20.33 -7.09
N ILE A 78 6.32 -21.22 -7.06
CA ILE A 78 6.61 -22.14 -8.17
C ILE A 78 5.40 -23.02 -8.48
N LYS A 79 4.77 -23.61 -7.45
CA LYS A 79 3.55 -24.42 -7.63
C LYS A 79 2.40 -23.62 -8.26
N ARG A 80 2.19 -22.38 -7.82
CA ARG A 80 1.17 -21.50 -8.44
C ARG A 80 1.53 -21.12 -9.87
N ALA A 81 2.82 -20.95 -10.17
CA ALA A 81 3.29 -20.67 -11.52
C ALA A 81 3.04 -21.86 -12.45
N SER A 82 3.32 -23.09 -12.00
CA SER A 82 3.02 -24.30 -12.77
C SER A 82 1.52 -24.54 -12.95
N GLU A 83 0.69 -24.11 -11.99
CA GLU A 83 -0.78 -24.21 -12.06
C GLU A 83 -1.43 -23.03 -12.81
N GLY A 84 -0.66 -22.03 -13.27
CA GLY A 84 -1.21 -20.82 -13.90
C GLY A 84 -2.02 -19.92 -12.96
N LYS A 85 -1.83 -20.06 -11.63
CA LYS A 85 -2.57 -19.33 -10.58
C LYS A 85 -1.77 -18.16 -9.98
N LEU A 86 -0.78 -17.66 -10.71
CA LEU A 86 -0.09 -16.44 -10.32
C LEU A 86 -0.96 -15.22 -10.62
N SER A 87 -1.01 -14.28 -9.68
CA SER A 87 -1.79 -13.05 -9.77
C SER A 87 -0.86 -11.83 -9.71
N THR A 88 -1.17 -10.80 -10.48
CA THR A 88 -0.40 -9.54 -10.50
C THR A 88 -0.40 -8.86 -9.14
N GLU A 89 -1.50 -8.92 -8.38
CA GLU A 89 -1.59 -8.30 -7.04
C GLU A 89 -0.61 -8.92 -6.05
N ALA A 90 -0.37 -10.23 -6.14
CA ALA A 90 0.59 -10.92 -5.28
C ALA A 90 2.03 -10.52 -5.61
N VAL A 91 2.34 -10.29 -6.89
CA VAL A 91 3.65 -9.75 -7.33
C VAL A 91 3.84 -8.34 -6.80
N ILE A 92 2.85 -7.46 -7.00
CA ILE A 92 2.91 -6.08 -6.52
C ILE A 92 3.05 -6.04 -5.00
N GLY A 93 2.28 -6.85 -4.27
CA GLY A 93 2.36 -6.95 -2.82
C GLY A 93 3.74 -7.39 -2.33
N ARG A 94 4.35 -8.37 -2.99
CA ARG A 94 5.73 -8.80 -2.72
C ARG A 94 6.74 -7.70 -3.01
N ALA A 95 6.60 -7.01 -4.15
CA ALA A 95 7.49 -5.91 -4.53
C ALA A 95 7.43 -4.75 -3.52
N LEU A 96 6.25 -4.43 -2.99
CA LEU A 96 6.07 -3.43 -1.93
C LEU A 96 6.72 -3.87 -0.62
N ARG A 97 6.65 -5.15 -0.26
CA ARG A 97 7.30 -5.73 0.93
C ARG A 97 8.80 -6.00 0.77
N ASN A 98 9.38 -5.72 -0.40
CA ASN A 98 10.76 -6.08 -0.75
C ASN A 98 11.03 -7.60 -0.77
N ASP A 99 9.99 -8.41 -0.94
CA ASP A 99 9.99 -9.86 -0.78
C ASP A 99 9.88 -10.56 -2.14
N MET A 100 10.84 -10.25 -3.02
CA MET A 100 10.83 -10.71 -4.40
C MET A 100 11.56 -12.05 -4.51
N LEU A 101 10.92 -13.00 -5.19
CA LEU A 101 11.54 -14.27 -5.57
C LEU A 101 12.85 -14.03 -6.33
N ASP A 102 13.93 -14.71 -5.93
CA ASP A 102 15.18 -14.71 -6.69
C ASP A 102 15.00 -15.55 -7.96
N PRO A 103 15.21 -14.97 -9.17
CA PRO A 103 15.14 -15.69 -10.43
C PRO A 103 15.97 -16.98 -10.45
N LYS A 104 17.09 -17.07 -9.72
CA LYS A 104 17.94 -18.27 -9.67
C LYS A 104 17.26 -19.49 -9.07
N GLN A 105 16.19 -19.30 -8.29
CA GLN A 105 15.44 -20.38 -7.67
C GLN A 105 14.47 -21.08 -8.65
N LEU A 106 14.27 -20.52 -9.84
CA LEU A 106 13.37 -21.05 -10.86
C LEU A 106 14.12 -21.99 -11.80
N ILE A 107 14.00 -23.30 -11.63
CA ILE A 107 14.80 -24.25 -12.43
C ILE A 107 14.21 -24.47 -13.83
N ASP A 108 12.88 -24.45 -13.93
CA ASP A 108 12.16 -24.82 -15.15
C ASP A 108 11.87 -23.62 -16.07
N CYS A 109 12.08 -23.81 -17.38
CA CYS A 109 11.86 -22.80 -18.41
C CYS A 109 10.39 -22.39 -18.54
N ALA A 110 9.44 -23.32 -18.41
CA ALA A 110 8.02 -22.99 -18.45
C ALA A 110 7.61 -22.14 -17.23
N THR A 111 8.15 -22.48 -16.06
CA THR A 111 7.99 -21.70 -14.83
C THR A 111 8.61 -20.30 -14.96
N LEU A 112 9.80 -20.18 -15.55
CA LEU A 112 10.45 -18.88 -15.83
C LEU A 112 9.58 -17.99 -16.72
N ASP A 113 9.07 -18.52 -17.84
CA ASP A 113 8.20 -17.79 -18.76
C ASP A 113 6.89 -17.35 -18.09
N ASN A 114 6.25 -18.24 -17.33
CA ASN A 114 5.02 -17.90 -16.60
C ASN A 114 5.24 -16.79 -15.55
N VAL A 115 6.34 -16.86 -14.80
CA VAL A 115 6.69 -15.80 -13.84
C VAL A 115 7.01 -14.50 -14.57
N ALA A 116 7.76 -14.54 -15.67
CA ALA A 116 8.09 -13.35 -16.47
C ALA A 116 6.84 -12.65 -17.02
N LYS A 117 5.87 -13.42 -17.52
CA LYS A 117 4.60 -12.89 -18.05
C LYS A 117 3.81 -12.15 -16.98
N ILE A 118 3.61 -12.77 -15.82
CA ILE A 118 2.86 -12.15 -14.73
C ILE A 118 3.61 -10.96 -14.13
N ASP A 119 4.93 -11.01 -14.04
CA ASP A 119 5.72 -9.88 -13.57
C ASP A 119 5.67 -8.68 -14.51
N ASN A 120 5.72 -8.92 -15.81
CA ASN A 120 5.53 -7.87 -16.81
C ASN A 120 4.14 -7.23 -16.69
N GLN A 121 3.09 -8.04 -16.56
CA GLN A 121 1.73 -7.53 -16.36
C GLN A 121 1.62 -6.71 -15.07
N ALA A 122 2.16 -7.21 -13.96
CA ALA A 122 2.20 -6.51 -12.68
C ALA A 122 2.95 -5.17 -12.78
N GLY A 123 4.07 -5.14 -13.52
CA GLY A 123 4.82 -3.92 -13.80
C GLY A 123 3.99 -2.89 -14.56
N GLN A 124 3.27 -3.30 -15.60
CA GLN A 124 2.40 -2.41 -16.37
C GLN A 124 1.23 -1.86 -15.53
N GLU A 125 0.60 -2.70 -14.72
CA GLU A 125 -0.47 -2.28 -13.81
C GLU A 125 0.03 -1.26 -12.79
N LEU A 126 1.21 -1.53 -12.19
CA LEU A 126 1.81 -0.64 -11.21
C LEU A 126 2.27 0.68 -11.83
N GLN A 127 2.81 0.66 -13.05
CA GLN A 127 3.17 1.86 -13.80
C GLN A 127 1.93 2.73 -14.09
N LEU A 128 0.82 2.10 -14.49
CA LEU A 128 -0.45 2.81 -14.68
C LEU A 128 -0.94 3.45 -13.38
N ALA A 129 -0.88 2.72 -12.26
CA ALA A 129 -1.24 3.23 -10.94
C ALA A 129 -0.34 4.42 -10.53
N ASN A 130 0.97 4.30 -10.73
CA ASN A 130 1.97 5.34 -10.45
C ASN A 130 1.73 6.59 -11.29
N SER A 131 1.36 6.44 -12.56
CA SER A 131 1.02 7.57 -13.43
C SER A 131 -0.19 8.35 -12.91
N LYS A 132 -1.22 7.65 -12.39
CA LYS A 132 -2.42 8.26 -11.81
C LYS A 132 -2.09 8.92 -10.48
N LEU A 133 -1.34 8.25 -9.62
CA LEU A 133 -0.90 8.78 -8.34
C LEU A 133 -0.04 10.04 -8.50
N SER A 134 0.87 10.05 -9.49
CA SER A 134 1.68 11.23 -9.81
C SER A 134 0.82 12.41 -10.28
N LYS A 135 -0.22 12.16 -11.10
CA LYS A 135 -1.17 13.20 -11.50
C LYS A 135 -1.94 13.76 -10.31
N LEU A 136 -2.39 12.89 -9.40
CA LEU A 136 -3.08 13.30 -8.17
C LEU A 136 -2.15 14.12 -7.26
N ALA A 137 -0.91 13.69 -7.05
CA ALA A 137 0.08 14.41 -6.25
C ALA A 137 0.37 15.80 -6.83
N LYS A 138 0.49 15.92 -8.16
CA LYS A 138 0.69 17.20 -8.85
C LYS A 138 -0.54 18.11 -8.75
N ALA A 139 -1.74 17.56 -8.90
CA ALA A 139 -2.99 18.32 -8.76
C ALA A 139 -3.17 18.82 -7.33
N ALA A 140 -2.91 17.97 -6.33
CA ALA A 140 -2.91 18.35 -4.93
C ALA A 140 -1.89 19.48 -4.68
N ALA A 141 -0.63 19.30 -5.10
CA ALA A 141 0.42 20.29 -4.90
C ALA A 141 0.06 21.68 -5.45
N LYS A 142 -0.58 21.76 -6.62
CA LYS A 142 -1.05 23.02 -7.22
C LYS A 142 -2.13 23.72 -6.39
N ASN A 143 -3.00 22.95 -5.73
CA ASN A 143 -4.06 23.51 -4.90
C ASN A 143 -3.56 23.92 -3.50
N THR A 144 -2.36 23.48 -3.10
CA THR A 144 -1.80 23.70 -1.76
C THR A 144 -0.80 24.86 -1.66
N GLU A 145 -0.61 25.68 -2.70
CA GLU A 145 0.34 26.80 -2.67
C GLU A 145 0.05 27.77 -1.51
N ASP A 146 -1.23 28.07 -1.26
CA ASP A 146 -1.72 28.83 -0.09
C ASP A 146 -2.43 27.95 0.95
N GLY A 147 -2.24 26.63 0.84
CA GLY A 147 -2.99 25.63 1.60
C GLY A 147 -2.62 25.55 3.07
N ASP A 148 -3.56 25.04 3.87
CA ASP A 148 -3.36 24.82 5.30
C ASP A 148 -2.40 23.64 5.58
N ALA A 149 -2.12 23.41 6.87
CA ALA A 149 -1.17 22.37 7.27
C ALA A 149 -1.63 20.97 6.84
N ASP A 150 -2.94 20.71 6.85
CA ASP A 150 -3.53 19.41 6.53
C ASP A 150 -3.40 19.14 5.02
N GLU A 151 -3.63 20.16 4.19
CA GLU A 151 -3.45 20.07 2.74
C GLU A 151 -1.99 19.76 2.37
N LYS A 152 -1.02 20.39 3.04
CA LYS A 152 0.41 20.08 2.84
C LYS A 152 0.78 18.67 3.30
N GLU A 153 0.17 18.18 4.37
CA GLU A 153 0.35 16.80 4.83
C GLU A 153 -0.16 15.78 3.79
N ILE A 154 -1.28 16.05 3.13
CA ILE A 154 -1.81 15.20 2.05
C ILE A 154 -0.79 15.12 0.90
N VAL A 155 -0.23 16.24 0.45
CA VAL A 155 0.76 16.25 -0.63
C VAL A 155 2.02 15.46 -0.25
N ASN A 156 2.50 15.63 0.98
CA ASN A 156 3.65 14.87 1.48
C ASN A 156 3.37 13.37 1.52
N THR A 157 2.17 12.98 1.96
CA THR A 157 1.73 11.58 2.00
C THR A 157 1.64 10.98 0.60
N LEU A 158 1.09 11.73 -0.37
CA LEU A 158 1.01 11.28 -1.77
C LEU A 158 2.40 11.11 -2.40
N ASN A 159 3.33 12.03 -2.12
CA ASN A 159 4.71 11.94 -2.58
C ASN A 159 5.45 10.75 -1.95
N ALA A 160 5.23 10.50 -0.66
CA ALA A 160 5.79 9.33 0.03
C ALA A 160 5.25 8.02 -0.57
N ALA A 161 3.94 7.94 -0.82
CA ALA A 161 3.32 6.80 -1.47
C ALA A 161 3.89 6.56 -2.88
N LEU A 162 4.07 7.63 -3.67
CA LEU A 162 4.67 7.56 -5.02
C LEU A 162 6.12 7.08 -4.99
N LYS A 163 6.89 7.48 -3.97
CA LYS A 163 8.26 6.99 -3.78
C LYS A 163 8.29 5.49 -3.48
N ILE A 164 7.41 4.99 -2.62
CA ILE A 164 7.34 3.56 -2.29
C ILE A 164 6.90 2.76 -3.51
N SER A 165 5.88 3.23 -4.23
CA SER A 165 5.33 2.51 -5.38
C SER A 165 6.28 2.53 -6.59
N SER A 166 7.06 3.59 -6.80
CA SER A 166 8.12 3.61 -7.82
C SER A 166 9.28 2.67 -7.49
N GLN A 167 9.67 2.53 -6.22
CA GLN A 167 10.65 1.52 -5.81
C GLN A 167 10.14 0.09 -6.08
N ALA A 168 8.86 -0.18 -5.82
CA ALA A 168 8.26 -1.47 -6.16
C ALA A 168 8.26 -1.73 -7.68
N GLU A 169 7.96 -0.72 -8.49
CA GLU A 169 8.06 -0.81 -9.96
C GLU A 169 9.48 -1.14 -10.42
N GLN A 170 10.49 -0.47 -9.88
CA GLN A 170 11.91 -0.74 -10.17
C GLN A 170 12.30 -2.17 -9.81
N ARG A 171 11.83 -2.69 -8.66
CA ARG A 171 12.07 -4.08 -8.24
C ARG A 171 11.47 -5.08 -9.22
N ILE A 172 10.23 -4.85 -9.66
CA ILE A 172 9.56 -5.71 -10.65
C ILE A 172 10.33 -5.66 -11.98
N SER A 173 10.65 -4.47 -12.47
CA SER A 173 11.37 -4.29 -13.73
C SER A 173 12.76 -4.94 -13.71
N SER A 174 13.53 -4.74 -12.63
CA SER A 174 14.83 -5.40 -12.43
C SER A 174 14.68 -6.91 -12.43
N ARG A 175 13.68 -7.46 -11.72
CA ARG A 175 13.43 -8.90 -11.72
C ARG A 175 13.09 -9.43 -13.10
N VAL A 176 12.20 -8.77 -13.84
CA VAL A 176 11.86 -9.13 -15.22
C VAL A 176 13.12 -9.20 -16.08
N SER A 177 14.01 -8.20 -16.01
CA SER A 177 15.24 -8.21 -16.81
C SER A 177 16.15 -9.39 -16.47
N MET A 178 16.23 -9.78 -15.19
CA MET A 178 17.02 -10.94 -14.76
C MET A 178 16.40 -12.25 -15.26
N ILE A 179 15.08 -12.39 -15.15
CA ILE A 179 14.36 -13.59 -15.62
C ILE A 179 14.50 -13.72 -17.14
N MET A 180 14.25 -12.64 -17.89
CA MET A 180 14.33 -12.67 -19.36
C MET A 180 15.76 -12.91 -19.85
N GLY A 181 16.76 -12.30 -19.21
CA GLY A 181 18.16 -12.56 -19.53
C GLY A 181 18.52 -14.05 -19.38
N ARG A 182 18.05 -14.65 -18.27
CA ARG A 182 18.26 -16.07 -17.99
C ARG A 182 17.47 -17.00 -18.92
N TYR A 183 16.22 -16.66 -19.20
CA TYR A 183 15.39 -17.40 -20.17
C TYR A 183 16.06 -17.42 -21.55
N ASN A 184 16.57 -16.28 -22.01
CA ASN A 184 17.28 -16.20 -23.29
C ASN A 184 18.57 -17.03 -23.32
N SER A 185 19.31 -17.10 -22.21
CA SER A 185 20.59 -17.83 -22.14
C SER A 185 20.46 -19.33 -21.85
N GLU A 186 19.37 -19.77 -21.23
CA GLU A 186 19.21 -21.16 -20.79
C GLU A 186 18.14 -21.92 -21.58
N CYS A 187 17.09 -21.23 -22.04
CA CYS A 187 15.89 -21.85 -22.62
C CYS A 187 15.76 -21.65 -24.13
N LEU A 188 16.32 -20.58 -24.69
CA LEU A 188 16.25 -20.29 -26.14
C LEU A 188 17.51 -20.69 -26.92
N SER A 189 18.61 -20.98 -26.23
CA SER A 189 19.88 -21.39 -26.83
C SER A 189 20.08 -22.90 -26.92
N GLN A 190 19.03 -23.69 -26.63
CA GLN A 190 18.97 -25.14 -26.79
C GLN A 190 18.09 -25.48 -28.00
#